data_AF-A0A819KHK8-F1
#
_entry.id   AF-A0A819KHK8-F1
#
_cell.length_a   1.000
_cell.length_b   1.000
_cell.length_c   1.000
_cell.angle_alpha   90.00
_cell.angle_beta   90.00
_cell.angle_gamma   90.00
#
_symmetry.space_group_name_H-M   'P 1'
#
loop_
_entity.id
_entity.type
_entity.pdbx_description
1 polymer ?
#
loop_
_entity_poly.entity_id
_entity_poly.type
_entity_poly.pdbx_seq_one_letter_code
_entity_poly.pdbx_strand_id
1 'polypeptide(L)'
;MEENSEQKMLLHLNLYDPYENNQIENYFDLKNNIKTVALIGPFGNVTLHVVSRYGSNEIVQLLLTNSALKSLENISYQFSCYDEIKKLYQQHSNLFSSHEGIEDYDYIEWSSIDSNLIKKRQEFRAQIDLYKTYDNQHHLITKLLIDIIQYYLNEYLVQQEHFPIDETKKIELLFRQAIEEQNYLIYFIKAYTLTNNFHHVLNKHLALYILDYFDISSYSSSGTRYRLINCLVHIVTLLINHPDLHKYQYKGIAYRGLLMNENDLKDYIIGNHILNRSFVSTSKNRKIAQVFADNNQQTLTEVSVLLKYTIKLNQTAIDIEDISTIQDEEEVLVLPFSVFKIKNRIENSPEMCLPVLVEIDLEECEDNEQINHENKNSE
;
A
#
# COMPACT_ATOMS: atom_id res chain seq x y z
N MET A 1 16.39 -44.51 -1.30
CA MET A 1 16.95 -43.16 -1.02
C MET A 1 17.88 -42.65 -2.14
N GLU A 2 18.11 -43.40 -3.22
CA GLU A 2 18.98 -42.96 -4.35
C GLU A 2 18.22 -42.27 -5.50
N GLU A 3 16.92 -42.54 -5.67
CA GLU A 3 16.06 -41.94 -6.72
C GLU A 3 15.97 -40.40 -6.69
N ASN A 4 16.16 -39.79 -5.52
CA ASN A 4 16.01 -38.33 -5.34
C ASN A 4 17.27 -37.55 -5.76
N SER A 5 18.40 -38.25 -5.98
CA SER A 5 19.66 -37.62 -6.42
C SER A 5 19.78 -37.58 -7.95
N GLU A 6 19.32 -38.62 -8.65
CA GLU A 6 19.29 -38.67 -10.12
C GLU A 6 18.27 -37.70 -10.71
N GLN A 7 17.06 -37.58 -10.13
CA GLN A 7 16.08 -36.56 -10.55
C GLN A 7 16.59 -35.13 -10.35
N LYS A 8 17.32 -34.86 -9.25
CA LYS A 8 17.98 -33.57 -9.01
C LYS A 8 19.09 -33.26 -10.01
N MET A 9 19.82 -34.28 -10.49
CA MET A 9 20.92 -34.11 -11.43
C MET A 9 20.43 -33.97 -12.89
N LEU A 10 19.35 -34.68 -13.26
CA LEU A 10 18.72 -34.58 -14.58
C LEU A 10 18.06 -33.21 -14.82
N LEU A 11 17.42 -32.63 -13.79
CA LEU A 11 16.89 -31.26 -13.85
C LEU A 11 18.00 -30.22 -14.09
N HIS A 12 19.23 -30.50 -13.68
CA HIS A 12 20.33 -29.55 -13.66
C HIS A 12 21.12 -29.46 -14.97
N LEU A 13 21.15 -30.54 -15.76
CA LEU A 13 21.87 -30.62 -17.03
C LEU A 13 21.07 -30.03 -18.21
N ASN A 14 19.74 -30.09 -18.17
CA ASN A 14 18.90 -29.69 -19.32
C ASN A 14 18.46 -28.21 -19.31
N LEU A 15 18.61 -27.48 -18.20
CA LEU A 15 18.33 -26.04 -18.14
C LEU A 15 19.46 -25.15 -18.72
N TYR A 16 20.53 -25.77 -19.24
CA TYR A 16 21.69 -25.07 -19.80
C TYR A 16 21.84 -25.26 -21.32
N ASP A 17 20.94 -26.01 -21.98
CA ASP A 17 20.95 -26.16 -23.44
C ASP A 17 19.92 -25.20 -24.08
N PRO A 18 20.37 -24.09 -24.71
CA PRO A 18 19.48 -23.08 -25.28
C PRO A 18 18.74 -23.53 -26.56
N TYR A 19 18.98 -24.74 -27.06
CA TYR A 19 18.36 -25.24 -28.30
C TYR A 19 17.10 -26.10 -28.10
N GLU A 20 16.67 -26.36 -26.85
CA GLU A 20 15.47 -27.16 -26.54
C GLU A 20 14.35 -26.36 -25.84
N ASN A 21 14.03 -25.16 -26.34
CA ASN A 21 12.94 -24.32 -25.80
C ASN A 21 11.55 -24.99 -25.73
N ASN A 22 11.33 -26.12 -26.41
CA ASN A 22 10.06 -26.85 -26.39
C ASN A 22 9.94 -27.94 -25.30
N GLN A 23 10.95 -28.14 -24.45
CA GLN A 23 10.88 -29.16 -23.39
C GLN A 23 10.48 -28.62 -22.01
N ILE A 24 10.48 -27.29 -21.80
CA ILE A 24 10.16 -26.71 -20.48
C ILE A 24 8.70 -27.01 -20.08
N GLU A 25 7.75 -26.98 -21.03
CA GLU A 25 6.35 -27.37 -20.79
C GLU A 25 6.18 -28.84 -20.39
N ASN A 26 7.03 -29.75 -20.89
CA ASN A 26 6.95 -31.18 -20.57
C ASN A 26 7.58 -31.53 -19.20
N TYR A 27 8.60 -30.77 -18.77
CA TYR A 27 9.25 -30.99 -17.47
C TYR A 27 8.44 -30.46 -16.29
N PHE A 28 7.68 -29.41 -16.55
CA PHE A 28 6.87 -28.77 -15.56
C PHE A 28 5.39 -29.10 -15.84
N ASP A 29 4.91 -30.20 -15.28
CA ASP A 29 3.49 -30.35 -14.95
C ASP A 29 3.15 -29.37 -13.79
N LEU A 30 3.35 -28.07 -14.05
CA LEU A 30 3.35 -26.94 -13.13
C LEU A 30 1.99 -26.79 -12.45
N LYS A 31 0.92 -27.21 -13.14
CA LYS A 31 -0.44 -27.25 -12.60
C LYS A 31 -0.57 -28.18 -11.39
N ASN A 32 0.27 -29.21 -11.29
CA ASN A 32 0.13 -30.27 -10.28
C ASN A 32 1.24 -30.26 -9.21
N ASN A 33 2.30 -29.44 -9.35
CA ASN A 33 3.51 -29.62 -8.54
C ASN A 33 4.19 -28.32 -8.04
N ILE A 34 3.39 -27.42 -7.47
CA ILE A 34 3.82 -26.13 -6.87
C ILE A 34 4.99 -26.27 -5.87
N LYS A 35 5.11 -27.40 -5.16
CA LYS A 35 6.22 -27.63 -4.20
C LYS A 35 7.60 -27.69 -4.87
N THR A 36 7.67 -28.05 -6.14
CA THR A 36 8.93 -28.15 -6.90
C THR A 36 9.45 -26.78 -7.32
N VAL A 37 8.54 -25.81 -7.50
CA VAL A 37 8.83 -24.45 -7.93
C VAL A 37 9.71 -23.69 -6.94
N ALA A 38 9.52 -23.94 -5.63
CA ALA A 38 10.27 -23.29 -4.56
C ALA A 38 11.63 -23.93 -4.26
N LEU A 39 12.05 -24.96 -5.01
CA LEU A 39 13.35 -25.61 -4.78
C LEU A 39 14.49 -24.67 -5.17
N ILE A 40 15.37 -24.42 -4.20
CA ILE A 40 16.62 -23.68 -4.39
C ILE A 40 17.64 -24.63 -5.05
N GLY A 41 18.11 -24.29 -6.24
CA GLY A 41 19.20 -25.00 -6.89
C GLY A 41 20.51 -24.91 -6.08
N PRO A 42 21.51 -25.76 -6.36
CA PRO A 42 22.79 -25.80 -5.63
C PRO A 42 23.59 -24.48 -5.67
N PHE A 43 23.21 -23.54 -6.54
CA PHE A 43 23.79 -22.20 -6.64
C PHE A 43 22.93 -21.09 -6.00
N GLY A 44 21.89 -21.43 -5.24
CA GLY A 44 20.98 -20.44 -4.65
C GLY A 44 19.86 -19.97 -5.58
N ASN A 45 19.90 -20.35 -6.87
CA ASN A 45 18.89 -19.96 -7.85
C ASN A 45 17.61 -20.79 -7.69
N VAL A 46 16.50 -20.15 -7.37
CA VAL A 46 15.15 -20.74 -7.54
C VAL A 46 14.74 -20.83 -9.01
N THR A 47 13.75 -21.68 -9.31
CA THR A 47 13.11 -21.85 -10.62
C THR A 47 12.81 -20.51 -11.32
N LEU A 48 12.33 -19.54 -10.54
CA LEU A 48 11.98 -18.22 -11.02
C LEU A 48 13.18 -17.45 -11.61
N HIS A 49 14.40 -17.61 -11.05
CA HIS A 49 15.63 -17.03 -11.62
C HIS A 49 15.95 -17.60 -13.00
N VAL A 50 15.81 -18.91 -13.14
CA VAL A 50 16.16 -19.63 -14.37
C VAL A 50 15.21 -19.23 -15.49
N VAL A 51 13.90 -19.27 -15.22
CA VAL A 51 12.88 -18.90 -16.20
C VAL A 51 12.99 -17.43 -16.60
N SER A 52 13.31 -16.54 -15.64
CA SER A 52 13.48 -15.11 -15.92
C SER A 52 14.68 -14.81 -16.80
N ARG A 53 15.75 -15.60 -16.67
CA ARG A 53 16.96 -15.47 -17.49
C ARG A 53 16.73 -15.90 -18.94
N TYR A 54 15.83 -16.87 -19.15
CA TYR A 54 15.58 -17.44 -20.48
C TYR A 54 14.35 -16.84 -21.21
N GLY A 55 13.68 -15.85 -20.62
CA GLY A 55 12.74 -15.01 -21.37
C GLY A 55 11.32 -15.55 -21.54
N SER A 56 10.88 -16.57 -20.79
CA SER A 56 9.52 -17.10 -20.94
C SER A 56 8.50 -16.35 -20.08
N ASN A 57 7.84 -15.37 -20.69
CA ASN A 57 6.84 -14.52 -20.04
C ASN A 57 5.68 -15.34 -19.45
N GLU A 58 5.17 -16.36 -20.16
CA GLU A 58 4.03 -17.15 -19.68
C GLU A 58 4.37 -17.94 -18.40
N ILE A 59 5.58 -18.50 -18.34
CA ILE A 59 6.03 -19.27 -17.17
C ILE A 59 6.33 -18.33 -16.01
N VAL A 60 6.96 -17.18 -16.24
CA VAL A 60 7.14 -16.15 -15.19
C VAL A 60 5.79 -15.72 -14.62
N GLN A 61 4.81 -15.40 -15.46
CA GLN A 61 3.47 -15.01 -15.03
C GLN A 61 2.78 -16.12 -14.24
N LEU A 62 2.89 -17.38 -14.68
CA LEU A 62 2.35 -18.53 -13.96
C LEU A 62 3.00 -18.70 -12.58
N LEU A 63 4.32 -18.52 -12.48
CA LEU A 63 5.07 -18.62 -11.24
C LEU A 63 4.73 -17.49 -10.25
N LEU A 64 4.62 -16.25 -10.74
CA LEU A 64 4.21 -15.10 -9.95
C LEU A 64 2.77 -15.24 -9.42
N THR A 65 1.87 -15.77 -10.25
CA THR A 65 0.46 -16.01 -9.88
C THR A 65 0.29 -17.11 -8.81
N ASN A 66 1.27 -18.01 -8.66
CA ASN A 66 1.22 -19.15 -7.72
C ASN A 66 2.13 -18.96 -6.49
N SER A 67 2.33 -17.72 -6.03
CA SER A 67 3.04 -17.41 -4.77
C SER A 67 4.52 -17.78 -4.74
N ALA A 68 5.21 -17.84 -5.89
CA ALA A 68 6.67 -18.00 -5.94
C ALA A 68 7.45 -16.77 -5.43
N LEU A 69 6.74 -15.68 -5.05
CA LEU A 69 7.30 -14.42 -4.57
C LEU A 69 8.21 -14.56 -3.34
N LYS A 70 8.04 -15.60 -2.50
CA LYS A 70 8.92 -15.87 -1.34
C LYS A 70 10.41 -16.05 -1.67
N SER A 71 10.74 -16.15 -2.95
CA SER A 71 12.11 -16.33 -3.44
C SER A 71 12.78 -15.05 -3.98
N LEU A 72 12.06 -13.92 -3.96
CA LEU A 72 12.54 -12.61 -4.46
C LEU A 72 13.57 -11.94 -3.57
N GLU A 73 13.74 -12.35 -2.30
CA GLU A 73 14.77 -11.81 -1.41
C GLU A 73 16.20 -11.96 -1.95
N ASN A 74 16.42 -12.87 -2.92
CA ASN A 74 17.72 -13.10 -3.57
C ASN A 74 17.79 -12.64 -5.03
N ILE A 75 16.74 -12.05 -5.58
CA ILE A 75 16.79 -11.48 -6.92
C ILE A 75 17.48 -10.11 -6.80
N SER A 76 18.81 -10.10 -6.91
CA SER A 76 19.48 -8.89 -7.37
C SER A 76 18.87 -8.59 -8.74
N TYR A 77 18.16 -7.47 -8.88
CA TYR A 77 17.50 -6.97 -10.09
C TYR A 77 18.40 -6.89 -11.35
N GLN A 78 19.67 -7.28 -11.24
CA GLN A 78 20.68 -7.27 -12.30
C GLN A 78 20.51 -8.37 -13.37
N PHE A 79 19.60 -9.34 -13.23
CA PHE A 79 19.59 -10.52 -14.13
C PHE A 79 18.42 -10.66 -15.11
N SER A 80 17.38 -9.81 -15.08
CA SER A 80 16.35 -9.85 -16.14
C SER A 80 16.73 -8.89 -17.27
N CYS A 81 17.28 -9.44 -18.35
CA CYS A 81 17.64 -8.68 -19.56
C CYS A 81 16.42 -8.28 -20.42
N TYR A 82 15.21 -8.60 -19.99
CA TYR A 82 13.97 -8.41 -20.74
C TYR A 82 13.02 -7.47 -19.99
N ASP A 83 12.69 -6.34 -20.61
CA ASP A 83 11.79 -5.32 -20.05
C ASP A 83 10.40 -5.89 -19.71
N GLU A 84 9.91 -6.86 -20.47
CA GLU A 84 8.60 -7.50 -20.27
C GLU A 84 8.54 -8.33 -18.98
N ILE A 85 9.61 -9.05 -18.65
CA ILE A 85 9.72 -9.83 -17.41
C ILE A 85 9.83 -8.89 -16.21
N LYS A 86 10.57 -7.79 -16.37
CA LYS A 86 10.65 -6.73 -15.34
C LYS A 86 9.29 -6.10 -15.08
N LYS A 87 8.50 -5.83 -16.13
CA LYS A 87 7.10 -5.39 -16.01
C LYS A 87 6.24 -6.41 -15.28
N LEU A 88 6.37 -7.71 -15.58
CA LEU A 88 5.65 -8.78 -14.86
C LEU A 88 6.02 -8.80 -13.37
N TYR A 89 7.30 -8.67 -13.02
CA TYR A 89 7.71 -8.56 -11.62
C TYR A 89 7.06 -7.36 -10.94
N GLN A 90 7.15 -6.17 -11.54
CA GLN A 90 6.54 -4.95 -11.00
C GLN A 90 5.01 -5.09 -10.83
N GLN A 91 4.32 -5.70 -11.80
CA GLN A 91 2.87 -5.96 -11.73
C GLN A 91 2.47 -6.88 -10.57
N HIS A 92 3.37 -7.76 -10.14
CA HIS A 92 3.11 -8.74 -9.08
C HIS A 92 3.80 -8.40 -7.75
N SER A 93 4.78 -7.50 -7.73
CA SER A 93 5.56 -7.10 -6.54
C SER A 93 5.20 -5.72 -6.00
N ASN A 94 4.47 -4.89 -6.75
CA ASN A 94 4.31 -3.49 -6.38
C ASN A 94 2.84 -3.09 -6.24
N LEU A 95 2.41 -2.86 -5.00
CA LEU A 95 1.26 -1.99 -4.73
C LEU A 95 1.67 -0.51 -4.88
N PHE A 96 2.88 -0.14 -4.48
CA PHE A 96 3.32 1.25 -4.41
C PHE A 96 3.78 1.88 -5.74
N SER A 97 3.86 1.12 -6.83
CA SER A 97 4.05 1.72 -8.15
C SER A 97 2.69 1.78 -8.84
N SER A 98 2.21 2.99 -9.12
CA SER A 98 1.01 3.21 -9.92
C SER A 98 1.09 2.34 -11.19
N HIS A 99 0.06 1.53 -11.44
CA HIS A 99 -0.08 0.93 -12.76
C HIS A 99 -0.08 2.08 -13.79
N GLU A 100 0.58 1.85 -14.94
CA GLU A 100 0.81 2.81 -16.03
C GLU A 100 -0.47 3.47 -16.64
N GLY A 101 -1.65 3.33 -16.02
CA GLY A 101 -2.95 3.78 -16.54
C GLY A 101 -3.69 4.85 -15.73
N ILE A 102 -3.20 5.28 -14.56
CA ILE A 102 -3.81 6.40 -13.81
C ILE A 102 -2.82 7.56 -13.84
N GLU A 103 -3.19 8.67 -14.50
CA GLU A 103 -2.41 9.90 -14.47
C GLU A 103 -2.30 10.38 -13.01
N ASP A 104 -1.10 10.23 -12.44
CA ASP A 104 -0.78 10.37 -11.01
C ASP A 104 -0.53 11.83 -10.58
N TYR A 105 -0.83 12.78 -11.46
CA TYR A 105 -0.12 14.07 -11.44
C TYR A 105 -0.56 15.09 -10.38
N ASP A 106 -1.62 14.89 -9.59
CA ASP A 106 -2.24 16.03 -8.88
C ASP A 106 -2.81 15.77 -7.47
N TYR A 107 -2.44 14.70 -6.75
CA TYR A 107 -2.91 14.58 -5.36
C TYR A 107 -1.81 14.26 -4.34
N ILE A 108 -1.76 15.08 -3.30
CA ILE A 108 -0.94 14.87 -2.12
C ILE A 108 -1.83 14.24 -1.04
N GLU A 109 -1.39 13.11 -0.49
CA GLU A 109 -2.11 12.37 0.55
C GLU A 109 -2.28 13.14 1.88
N TRP A 110 -1.67 14.33 1.99
CA TRP A 110 -1.69 15.20 3.17
C TRP A 110 -1.97 16.67 2.80
N SER A 111 -2.38 17.45 3.81
CA SER A 111 -2.52 18.92 3.70
C SER A 111 -1.35 19.64 4.36
N SER A 112 -0.83 20.69 3.72
CA SER A 112 0.03 21.75 4.27
C SER A 112 -0.84 22.94 4.76
N ILE A 113 -0.48 23.90 5.64
CA ILE A 113 0.33 24.00 6.87
C ILE A 113 -0.55 24.89 7.75
N ASP A 114 -1.10 24.37 8.84
CA ASP A 114 -1.86 25.18 9.80
C ASP A 114 -1.38 24.83 11.21
N SER A 115 -1.10 25.85 12.03
CA SER A 115 -0.79 25.64 13.45
C SER A 115 -1.92 24.91 14.19
N ASN A 116 -3.12 24.89 13.61
CA ASN A 116 -4.32 24.29 14.17
C ASN A 116 -4.61 22.85 13.71
N LEU A 117 -3.68 22.16 13.02
CA LEU A 117 -3.95 20.80 12.51
C LEU A 117 -4.27 19.77 13.62
N ILE A 118 -3.70 19.91 14.82
CA ILE A 118 -4.01 19.01 15.96
C ILE A 118 -5.47 19.21 16.39
N LYS A 119 -5.92 20.47 16.55
CA LYS A 119 -7.31 20.80 16.83
C LYS A 119 -8.27 20.32 15.73
N LYS A 120 -7.92 20.55 14.45
CA LYS A 120 -8.72 20.06 13.31
C LYS A 120 -8.85 18.54 13.31
N ARG A 121 -7.77 17.80 13.60
CA ARG A 121 -7.83 16.34 13.80
C ARG A 121 -8.85 15.97 14.87
N GLN A 122 -8.82 16.64 16.02
CA GLN A 122 -9.76 16.36 17.11
C GLN A 122 -11.21 16.61 16.68
N GLU A 123 -11.46 17.72 15.98
CA GLU A 123 -12.78 18.07 15.44
C GLU A 123 -13.26 17.03 14.41
N PHE A 124 -12.38 16.59 13.50
CA PHE A 124 -12.71 15.56 12.50
C PHE A 124 -13.02 14.23 13.17
N ARG A 125 -12.18 13.77 14.11
CA ARG A 125 -12.41 12.53 14.86
C ARG A 125 -13.72 12.58 15.64
N ALA A 126 -14.01 13.69 16.33
CA ALA A 126 -15.27 13.86 17.06
C ALA A 126 -16.50 13.78 16.15
N GLN A 127 -16.41 14.28 14.90
CA GLN A 127 -17.51 14.21 13.94
C GLN A 127 -17.75 12.81 13.38
N ILE A 128 -16.69 11.99 13.27
CA ILE A 128 -16.80 10.60 12.80
C ILE A 128 -16.95 9.58 13.95
N ASP A 129 -16.99 10.01 15.21
CA ASP A 129 -17.18 9.13 16.38
C ASP A 129 -18.59 8.47 16.44
N LEU A 130 -19.48 8.73 15.46
CA LEU A 130 -20.87 8.25 15.40
C LEU A 130 -21.00 6.73 15.59
N TYR A 131 -19.99 5.96 15.17
CA TYR A 131 -20.01 4.49 15.15
C TYR A 131 -19.17 3.84 16.25
N LYS A 132 -18.57 4.64 17.13
CA LYS A 132 -17.68 4.16 18.21
C LYS A 132 -18.34 3.18 19.18
N THR A 133 -19.67 3.20 19.25
CA THR A 133 -20.46 2.33 20.13
C THR A 133 -21.01 1.09 19.41
N TYR A 134 -20.78 0.95 18.11
CA TYR A 134 -21.32 -0.16 17.34
C TYR A 134 -20.35 -1.34 17.36
N ASP A 135 -20.86 -2.51 17.70
CA ASP A 135 -20.14 -3.76 17.45
C ASP A 135 -20.29 -4.16 15.98
N ASN A 136 -19.53 -5.17 15.56
CA ASN A 136 -19.55 -5.65 14.18
C ASN A 136 -20.92 -6.15 13.73
N GLN A 137 -21.80 -6.58 14.65
CA GLN A 137 -23.12 -7.14 14.36
C GLN A 137 -24.21 -6.06 14.23
N HIS A 138 -23.86 -4.81 14.48
CA HIS A 138 -24.82 -3.71 14.42
C HIS A 138 -25.37 -3.55 12.99
N HIS A 139 -26.68 -3.67 12.82
CA HIS A 139 -27.36 -3.63 11.51
C HIS A 139 -27.00 -2.44 10.61
N LEU A 140 -26.64 -1.28 11.21
CA LEU A 140 -26.17 -0.13 10.45
C LEU A 140 -24.83 -0.39 9.76
N ILE A 141 -23.90 -1.15 10.34
CA ILE A 141 -22.63 -1.51 9.67
C ILE A 141 -22.92 -2.28 8.39
N THR A 142 -23.79 -3.30 8.45
CA THR A 142 -24.23 -4.05 7.26
C THR A 142 -24.83 -3.12 6.20
N LYS A 143 -25.67 -2.17 6.60
CA LYS A 143 -26.24 -1.19 5.67
C LYS A 143 -25.17 -0.34 5.00
N LEU A 144 -24.18 0.16 5.76
CA LEU A 144 -23.08 0.95 5.20
C LEU A 144 -22.23 0.14 4.22
N LEU A 145 -21.93 -1.12 4.54
CA LEU A 145 -21.18 -2.00 3.64
C LEU A 145 -21.95 -2.27 2.34
N ILE A 146 -23.27 -2.46 2.42
CA ILE A 146 -24.13 -2.58 1.24
C ILE A 146 -24.08 -1.29 0.41
N ASP A 147 -24.16 -0.12 1.04
CA ASP A 147 -24.07 1.17 0.34
C ASP A 147 -22.70 1.36 -0.34
N ILE A 148 -21.60 0.97 0.32
CA ILE A 148 -20.25 0.98 -0.27
C ILE A 148 -20.18 0.03 -1.48
N ILE A 149 -20.70 -1.20 -1.37
CA ILE A 149 -20.72 -2.16 -2.48
C ILE A 149 -21.53 -1.61 -3.65
N GLN A 150 -22.76 -1.17 -3.41
CA GLN A 150 -23.68 -0.77 -4.47
C GLN A 150 -23.24 0.53 -5.13
N TYR A 151 -22.88 1.53 -4.33
CA TYR A 151 -22.53 2.84 -4.84
C TYR A 151 -21.05 2.94 -5.18
N TYR A 152 -20.16 2.83 -4.19
CA TYR A 152 -18.75 3.12 -4.44
C TYR A 152 -18.12 2.10 -5.39
N LEU A 153 -18.27 0.81 -5.13
CA LEU A 153 -17.65 -0.22 -5.98
C LEU A 153 -18.35 -0.37 -7.33
N ASN A 154 -19.67 -0.59 -7.33
CA ASN A 154 -20.39 -0.98 -8.56
C ASN A 154 -20.91 0.18 -9.41
N GLU A 155 -21.22 1.34 -8.81
CA GLU A 155 -21.66 2.52 -9.55
C GLU A 155 -20.45 3.43 -9.84
N TYR A 156 -19.75 3.90 -8.82
CA TYR A 156 -18.72 4.92 -8.95
C TYR A 156 -17.44 4.38 -9.62
N LEU A 157 -16.79 3.36 -9.03
CA LEU A 157 -15.53 2.85 -9.58
C LEU A 157 -15.69 2.32 -11.00
N VAL A 158 -16.73 1.51 -11.26
CA VAL A 158 -16.93 0.91 -12.58
C VAL A 158 -17.40 1.93 -13.62
N GLN A 159 -18.38 2.78 -13.30
CA GLN A 159 -19.03 3.61 -14.32
C GLN A 159 -18.39 4.99 -14.47
N GLN A 160 -17.81 5.55 -13.40
CA GLN A 160 -17.22 6.90 -13.43
C GLN A 160 -15.69 6.83 -13.58
N GLU A 161 -15.03 5.97 -12.81
CA GLU A 161 -13.56 5.82 -12.83
C GLU A 161 -13.09 4.75 -13.82
N HIS A 162 -14.00 4.05 -14.50
CA HIS A 162 -13.70 2.98 -15.47
C HIS A 162 -12.80 1.86 -14.89
N PHE A 163 -12.91 1.61 -13.59
CA PHE A 163 -12.15 0.56 -12.90
C PHE A 163 -12.52 -0.83 -13.45
N PRO A 164 -11.57 -1.75 -13.63
CA PRO A 164 -11.84 -3.05 -14.25
C PRO A 164 -12.92 -3.84 -13.50
N ILE A 165 -13.99 -4.21 -14.22
CA ILE A 165 -15.15 -4.92 -13.64
C ILE A 165 -14.73 -6.20 -12.90
N ASP A 166 -13.77 -6.95 -13.44
CA ASP A 166 -13.33 -8.20 -12.84
C ASP A 166 -12.52 -7.99 -11.55
N GLU A 167 -11.81 -6.86 -11.43
CA GLU A 167 -11.16 -6.47 -10.18
C GLU A 167 -12.21 -6.00 -9.15
N THR A 168 -13.19 -5.18 -9.57
CA THR A 168 -14.29 -4.75 -8.72
C THR A 168 -15.06 -5.94 -8.13
N LYS A 169 -15.32 -6.99 -8.91
CA LYS A 169 -16.01 -8.21 -8.42
C LYS A 169 -15.21 -8.93 -7.33
N LYS A 170 -13.88 -8.96 -7.41
CA LYS A 170 -13.03 -9.55 -6.36
C LYS A 170 -13.11 -8.75 -5.06
N ILE A 171 -13.10 -7.42 -5.18
CA ILE A 171 -13.25 -6.51 -4.04
C ILE A 171 -14.65 -6.65 -3.43
N GLU A 172 -15.69 -6.66 -4.26
CA GLU A 172 -17.07 -6.87 -3.83
C GLU A 172 -17.22 -8.19 -3.05
N LEU A 173 -16.62 -9.28 -3.51
CA LEU A 173 -16.67 -10.57 -2.82
C LEU A 173 -16.11 -10.46 -1.39
N LEU A 174 -14.98 -9.77 -1.20
CA LEU A 174 -14.40 -9.56 0.14
C LEU A 174 -15.33 -8.72 1.02
N PHE A 175 -15.95 -7.67 0.48
CA PHE A 175 -16.94 -6.88 1.23
C PHE A 175 -18.22 -7.66 1.56
N ARG A 176 -18.62 -8.63 0.72
CA ARG A 176 -19.73 -9.55 1.05
C ARG A 176 -19.33 -10.52 2.15
N GLN A 177 -18.13 -11.08 2.10
CA GLN A 177 -17.59 -11.91 3.18
C GLN A 177 -17.47 -11.14 4.51
N ALA A 178 -17.12 -9.86 4.44
CA ALA A 178 -17.14 -8.97 5.62
C ALA A 178 -18.51 -8.93 6.32
N ILE A 179 -19.59 -8.89 5.54
CA ILE A 179 -20.97 -8.91 6.04
C ILE A 179 -21.30 -10.31 6.57
N GLU A 180 -21.00 -11.37 5.83
CA GLU A 180 -21.34 -12.74 6.23
C GLU A 180 -20.64 -13.15 7.54
N GLU A 181 -19.36 -12.81 7.68
CA GLU A 181 -18.54 -13.17 8.83
C GLU A 181 -18.51 -12.10 9.93
N GLN A 182 -19.15 -10.95 9.71
CA GLN A 182 -19.19 -9.82 10.65
C GLN A 182 -17.77 -9.39 11.05
N ASN A 183 -16.86 -9.30 10.07
CA ASN A 183 -15.44 -9.01 10.29
C ASN A 183 -14.88 -8.07 9.22
N TYR A 184 -15.38 -6.84 9.21
CA TYR A 184 -15.03 -5.90 8.14
C TYR A 184 -13.58 -5.44 8.19
N LEU A 185 -12.91 -5.38 9.34
CA LEU A 185 -11.49 -5.01 9.39
C LEU A 185 -10.64 -5.96 8.55
N ILE A 186 -10.73 -7.28 8.79
CA ILE A 186 -9.88 -8.25 8.08
C ILE A 186 -10.19 -8.23 6.58
N TYR A 187 -11.47 -8.24 6.21
CA TYR A 187 -11.84 -8.28 4.79
C TYR A 187 -11.57 -6.96 4.06
N PHE A 188 -11.69 -5.82 4.74
CA PHE A 188 -11.24 -4.54 4.18
C PHE A 188 -9.74 -4.54 3.95
N ILE A 189 -8.93 -4.96 4.93
CA ILE A 189 -7.47 -5.00 4.78
C ILE A 189 -7.06 -5.96 3.67
N LYS A 190 -7.71 -7.12 3.55
CA LYS A 190 -7.52 -8.01 2.40
C LYS A 190 -7.83 -7.32 1.09
N ALA A 191 -8.95 -6.61 1.00
CA ALA A 191 -9.34 -5.90 -0.21
C ALA A 191 -8.39 -4.76 -0.57
N TYR A 192 -7.95 -4.01 0.45
CA TYR A 192 -6.98 -2.93 0.34
C TYR A 192 -5.63 -3.44 -0.17
N THR A 193 -5.16 -4.56 0.37
CA THR A 193 -3.84 -5.13 0.04
C THR A 193 -3.88 -6.11 -1.13
N LEU A 194 -5.03 -6.31 -1.81
CA LEU A 194 -5.07 -7.08 -3.06
C LEU A 194 -4.12 -6.43 -4.07
N THR A 195 -3.43 -7.25 -4.88
CA THR A 195 -2.48 -6.84 -5.94
C THR A 195 -3.13 -6.11 -7.13
N ASN A 196 -4.18 -5.35 -6.89
CA ASN A 196 -4.90 -4.53 -7.86
C ASN A 196 -4.75 -3.04 -7.49
N ASN A 197 -5.34 -2.15 -8.27
CA ASN A 197 -5.21 -0.69 -8.06
C ASN A 197 -6.20 -0.12 -7.03
N PHE A 198 -6.87 -0.95 -6.24
CA PHE A 198 -7.94 -0.48 -5.35
C PHE A 198 -7.41 0.48 -4.27
N HIS A 199 -6.31 0.14 -3.60
CA HIS A 199 -5.73 1.01 -2.58
C HIS A 199 -5.33 2.38 -3.14
N HIS A 200 -4.76 2.41 -4.35
CA HIS A 200 -4.35 3.63 -5.03
C HIS A 200 -5.56 4.52 -5.33
N VAL A 201 -6.60 3.96 -5.97
CA VAL A 201 -7.83 4.69 -6.30
C VAL A 201 -8.58 5.15 -5.04
N LEU A 202 -8.64 4.30 -4.01
CA LEU A 202 -9.24 4.68 -2.73
C LEU A 202 -8.48 5.83 -2.06
N ASN A 203 -7.15 5.74 -1.99
CA ASN A 203 -6.32 6.78 -1.40
C ASN A 203 -6.41 8.10 -2.18
N LYS A 204 -6.46 8.06 -3.51
CA LYS A 204 -6.72 9.21 -4.38
C LYS A 204 -8.02 9.91 -3.99
N HIS A 205 -9.12 9.17 -3.94
CA HIS A 205 -10.42 9.75 -3.59
C HIS A 205 -10.45 10.29 -2.16
N LEU A 206 -9.81 9.59 -1.21
CA LEU A 206 -9.69 10.08 0.16
C LEU A 206 -8.92 11.40 0.20
N ALA A 207 -7.75 11.48 -0.45
CA ALA A 207 -6.92 12.68 -0.48
C ALA A 207 -7.64 13.90 -1.07
N LEU A 208 -8.45 13.67 -2.11
CA LEU A 208 -9.21 14.71 -2.81
C LEU A 208 -10.47 15.15 -2.07
N TYR A 209 -11.24 14.21 -1.51
CA TYR A 209 -12.63 14.48 -1.14
C TYR A 209 -12.96 14.30 0.35
N ILE A 210 -12.10 13.67 1.16
CA ILE A 210 -12.50 13.33 2.53
C ILE A 210 -12.77 14.58 3.39
N LEU A 211 -12.04 15.66 3.15
CA LEU A 211 -12.20 16.90 3.91
C LEU A 211 -13.50 17.64 3.56
N ASP A 212 -14.08 17.41 2.38
CA ASP A 212 -15.36 18.02 1.97
C ASP A 212 -16.52 17.55 2.86
N TYR A 213 -16.37 16.43 3.57
CA TYR A 213 -17.37 15.99 4.55
C TYR A 213 -17.53 16.98 5.71
N PHE A 214 -16.43 17.64 6.10
CA PHE A 214 -16.40 18.54 7.26
C PHE A 214 -16.71 19.99 6.87
N ASP A 215 -16.85 20.30 5.57
CA ASP A 215 -17.22 21.61 5.07
C ASP A 215 -18.63 21.59 4.48
N ILE A 216 -19.60 22.08 5.26
CA ILE A 216 -21.02 22.15 4.90
C ILE A 216 -21.25 22.90 3.58
N SER A 217 -20.39 23.87 3.26
CA SER A 217 -20.52 24.71 2.07
C SER A 217 -20.15 23.96 0.79
N SER A 218 -19.12 23.11 0.82
CA SER A 218 -18.73 22.27 -0.31
C SER A 218 -19.70 21.08 -0.46
N TYR A 219 -20.11 20.50 0.66
CA TYR A 219 -21.00 19.34 0.77
C TYR A 219 -22.38 19.53 0.12
N SER A 220 -22.92 20.76 0.12
CA SER A 220 -24.28 21.04 -0.37
C SER A 220 -24.39 21.28 -1.89
N SER A 221 -23.26 21.41 -2.59
CA SER A 221 -23.22 21.97 -3.95
C SER A 221 -23.23 20.93 -5.09
N SER A 222 -22.97 19.65 -4.81
CA SER A 222 -22.95 18.59 -5.84
C SER A 222 -23.52 17.26 -5.34
N GLY A 223 -24.77 16.96 -5.74
CA GLY A 223 -25.50 15.78 -5.28
C GLY A 223 -24.83 14.43 -5.59
N THR A 224 -24.03 14.35 -6.66
CA THR A 224 -23.26 13.13 -6.99
C THR A 224 -22.04 12.96 -6.09
N ARG A 225 -21.32 14.03 -5.73
CA ARG A 225 -20.15 13.91 -4.83
C ARG A 225 -20.55 13.61 -3.40
N TYR A 226 -21.74 14.03 -2.97
CA TYR A 226 -22.27 13.72 -1.64
C TYR A 226 -22.22 12.22 -1.32
N ARG A 227 -22.70 11.36 -2.24
CA ARG A 227 -22.74 9.91 -2.02
C ARG A 227 -21.33 9.31 -1.95
N LEU A 228 -20.42 9.80 -2.79
CA LEU A 228 -19.01 9.40 -2.78
C LEU A 228 -18.36 9.75 -1.45
N ILE A 229 -18.44 11.03 -1.04
CA ILE A 229 -17.87 11.53 0.21
C ILE A 229 -18.39 10.72 1.40
N ASN A 230 -19.70 10.44 1.47
CA ASN A 230 -20.24 9.60 2.53
C ASN A 230 -19.67 8.18 2.52
N CYS A 231 -19.55 7.53 1.36
CA CYS A 231 -18.95 6.20 1.28
C CYS A 231 -17.49 6.20 1.77
N LEU A 232 -16.70 7.21 1.37
CA LEU A 232 -15.32 7.37 1.83
C LEU A 232 -15.25 7.54 3.34
N VAL A 233 -16.10 8.40 3.91
CA VAL A 233 -16.19 8.60 5.36
C VAL A 233 -16.61 7.31 6.05
N HIS A 234 -17.58 6.56 5.51
CA HIS A 234 -17.99 5.28 6.10
C HIS A 234 -16.84 4.28 6.12
N ILE A 235 -16.06 4.16 5.04
CA ILE A 235 -14.87 3.29 5.01
C ILE A 235 -13.89 3.67 6.13
N VAL A 236 -13.50 4.94 6.21
CA VAL A 236 -12.56 5.44 7.22
C VAL A 236 -13.09 5.24 8.62
N THR A 237 -14.36 5.57 8.83
CA THR A 237 -14.98 5.58 10.15
C THR A 237 -15.20 4.19 10.70
N LEU A 238 -15.63 3.25 9.85
CA LEU A 238 -15.72 1.85 10.21
C LEU A 238 -14.34 1.39 10.67
N LEU A 239 -13.28 1.63 9.90
CA LEU A 239 -11.95 1.15 10.27
C LEU A 239 -11.42 1.79 11.57
N ILE A 240 -11.47 3.11 11.72
CA ILE A 240 -10.97 3.82 12.91
C ILE A 240 -11.71 3.41 14.19
N ASN A 241 -13.01 3.11 14.09
CA ASN A 241 -13.83 2.75 15.23
C ASN A 241 -14.02 1.23 15.39
N HIS A 242 -13.24 0.40 14.68
CA HIS A 242 -13.42 -1.05 14.78
C HIS A 242 -13.19 -1.55 16.21
N PRO A 243 -14.10 -2.34 16.80
CA PRO A 243 -14.00 -2.77 18.20
C PRO A 243 -12.70 -3.54 18.48
N ASP A 244 -12.26 -4.34 17.51
CA ASP A 244 -10.99 -5.08 17.56
C ASP A 244 -9.77 -4.34 17.03
N LEU A 245 -9.86 -3.06 16.67
CA LEU A 245 -8.69 -2.30 16.18
C LEU A 245 -7.53 -2.35 17.18
N HIS A 246 -7.86 -2.42 18.47
CA HIS A 246 -6.89 -2.53 19.56
C HIS A 246 -5.94 -3.72 19.45
N LYS A 247 -6.34 -4.80 18.77
CA LYS A 247 -5.54 -6.01 18.58
C LYS A 247 -4.39 -5.81 17.59
N TYR A 248 -4.50 -4.81 16.73
CA TYR A 248 -3.57 -4.55 15.63
C TYR A 248 -2.78 -3.26 15.84
N GLN A 249 -2.83 -2.63 17.01
CA GLN A 249 -2.21 -1.31 17.21
C GLN A 249 -0.70 -1.36 17.02
N TYR A 250 -0.16 -0.41 16.27
CA TYR A 250 1.27 -0.26 16.09
C TYR A 250 1.79 1.01 16.77
N LYS A 251 2.93 0.87 17.46
CA LYS A 251 3.76 1.97 17.98
C LYS A 251 5.21 1.67 17.66
N GLY A 252 5.93 2.69 17.24
CA GLY A 252 7.33 2.55 16.88
C GLY A 252 7.67 3.33 15.63
N ILE A 253 8.67 2.83 14.92
CA ILE A 253 9.17 3.47 13.70
C ILE A 253 8.62 2.72 12.49
N ALA A 254 8.10 3.44 11.51
CA ALA A 254 7.75 2.86 10.21
C ALA A 254 8.29 3.74 9.08
N TYR A 255 8.54 3.15 7.93
CA TYR A 255 9.22 3.78 6.80
C TYR A 255 8.34 3.73 5.56
N ARG A 256 8.40 4.78 4.73
CA ARG A 256 7.77 4.80 3.40
C ARG A 256 8.75 5.36 2.40
N GLY A 257 9.09 4.57 1.38
CA GLY A 257 9.78 5.09 0.20
C GLY A 257 8.75 5.51 -0.84
N LEU A 258 9.04 6.61 -1.53
CA LEU A 258 8.28 7.07 -2.68
C LEU A 258 9.14 7.95 -3.58
N LEU A 259 8.70 8.11 -4.83
CA LEU A 259 9.13 9.22 -5.66
C LEU A 259 8.22 10.42 -5.39
N MET A 260 8.81 11.61 -5.36
CA MET A 260 8.09 12.84 -5.09
C MET A 260 8.58 13.93 -6.04
N ASN A 261 7.66 14.73 -6.58
CA ASN A 261 8.08 15.87 -7.38
C ASN A 261 8.73 16.95 -6.48
N GLU A 262 9.59 17.78 -7.06
CA GLU A 262 10.29 18.82 -6.29
C GLU A 262 9.36 19.85 -5.64
N ASN A 263 8.14 20.05 -6.15
CA ASN A 263 7.21 21.03 -5.60
C ASN A 263 6.60 20.53 -4.29
N ASP A 264 6.14 19.29 -4.25
CA ASP A 264 5.61 18.66 -3.04
C ASP A 264 6.72 18.52 -1.98
N LEU A 265 7.95 18.26 -2.41
CA LEU A 265 9.09 18.19 -1.50
C LEU A 265 9.39 19.53 -0.80
N LYS A 266 9.06 20.67 -1.41
CA LYS A 266 9.28 22.01 -0.79
C LYS A 266 8.37 22.26 0.40
N ASP A 267 7.21 21.60 0.46
CA ASP A 267 6.26 21.75 1.56
C ASP A 267 6.73 21.02 2.83
N TYR A 268 7.71 20.12 2.73
CA TYR A 268 8.32 19.45 3.88
C TYR A 268 9.33 20.33 4.63
N ILE A 269 8.83 21.40 5.24
CA ILE A 269 9.63 22.36 6.01
C ILE A 269 9.70 21.91 7.47
N ILE A 270 10.90 21.91 8.05
CA ILE A 270 11.12 21.56 9.45
C ILE A 270 10.27 22.44 10.36
N GLY A 271 9.57 21.81 11.31
CA GLY A 271 8.67 22.46 12.26
C GLY A 271 7.21 22.50 11.81
N ASN A 272 6.93 22.31 10.51
CA ASN A 272 5.56 22.24 10.02
C ASN A 272 4.87 20.93 10.38
N HIS A 273 3.55 20.95 10.26
CA HIS A 273 2.68 19.81 10.51
C HIS A 273 2.02 19.37 9.21
N ILE A 274 1.87 18.06 9.05
CA ILE A 274 1.11 17.43 7.98
C ILE A 274 -0.06 16.66 8.58
N LEU A 275 -1.21 16.71 7.92
CA LEU A 275 -2.39 15.91 8.24
C LEU A 275 -2.62 14.91 7.12
N ASN A 276 -2.51 13.61 7.42
CA ASN A 276 -2.82 12.54 6.47
C ASN A 276 -4.33 12.48 6.23
N ARG A 277 -4.73 12.45 4.96
CA ARG A 277 -6.13 12.40 4.51
C ARG A 277 -6.54 10.99 4.09
N SER A 278 -5.60 10.23 3.53
CA SER A 278 -5.79 8.84 3.13
C SER A 278 -5.09 7.88 4.09
N PHE A 279 -5.20 6.58 3.80
CA PHE A 279 -4.32 5.59 4.39
C PHE A 279 -2.91 5.80 3.85
N VAL A 280 -1.91 5.61 4.70
CA VAL A 280 -0.50 5.69 4.33
C VAL A 280 0.12 4.34 4.66
N SER A 281 0.37 3.54 3.63
CA SER A 281 1.09 2.28 3.76
C SER A 281 2.57 2.52 4.03
N THR A 282 3.10 1.84 5.03
CA THR A 282 4.48 1.95 5.51
C THR A 282 5.00 0.56 5.86
N SER A 283 6.31 0.39 6.01
CA SER A 283 6.93 -0.87 6.45
C SER A 283 7.69 -0.67 7.76
N LYS A 284 7.68 -1.67 8.64
CA LYS A 284 8.58 -1.73 9.81
C LYS A 284 10.05 -1.78 9.38
N ASN A 285 10.30 -2.31 8.18
CA ASN A 285 11.62 -2.56 7.64
C ASN A 285 12.05 -1.43 6.68
N ARG A 286 13.09 -0.70 7.07
CA ARG A 286 13.67 0.40 6.27
C ARG A 286 14.05 -0.05 4.86
N LYS A 287 14.62 -1.26 4.71
CA LYS A 287 15.10 -1.74 3.41
C LYS A 287 13.95 -2.00 2.45
N ILE A 288 12.85 -2.57 2.95
CA ILE A 288 11.62 -2.80 2.16
C ILE A 288 11.09 -1.46 1.67
N ALA A 289 10.94 -0.49 2.59
CA ALA A 289 10.48 0.86 2.23
C ALA A 289 11.38 1.53 1.17
N GLN A 290 12.71 1.39 1.28
CA GLN A 290 13.65 1.99 0.33
C GLN A 290 13.49 1.47 -1.10
N VAL A 291 13.05 0.23 -1.32
CA VAL A 291 12.80 -0.30 -2.67
C VAL A 291 11.78 0.57 -3.42
N PHE A 292 10.83 1.17 -2.71
CA PHE A 292 9.83 2.06 -3.30
C PHE A 292 10.32 3.49 -3.54
N ALA A 293 11.45 3.89 -2.94
CA ALA A 293 12.15 5.13 -3.26
C ALA A 293 13.14 4.94 -4.42
N ASP A 294 13.73 3.75 -4.55
CA ASP A 294 14.78 3.41 -5.52
C ASP A 294 14.19 2.91 -6.85
N ASN A 295 13.35 3.73 -7.52
CA ASN A 295 12.85 3.34 -8.83
C ASN A 295 13.83 3.75 -9.93
N ASN A 296 14.34 2.77 -10.69
CA ASN A 296 15.30 2.96 -11.79
C ASN A 296 14.74 3.75 -13.00
N GLN A 297 13.51 4.24 -12.91
CA GLN A 297 12.80 5.02 -13.93
C GLN A 297 12.54 6.46 -13.47
N GLN A 298 13.40 7.02 -12.61
CA GLN A 298 13.32 8.42 -12.23
C GLN A 298 13.22 9.30 -13.49
N THR A 299 12.12 10.03 -13.60
CA THR A 299 12.07 11.18 -14.49
C THR A 299 12.99 12.26 -13.94
N LEU A 300 13.45 13.19 -14.80
CA LEU A 300 14.30 14.33 -14.38
C LEU A 300 13.66 15.22 -13.29
N THR A 301 12.38 15.03 -12.99
CA THR A 301 11.56 15.88 -12.11
C THR A 301 11.21 15.23 -10.77
N GLU A 302 11.57 13.96 -10.56
CA GLU A 302 11.24 13.20 -9.36
C GLU A 302 12.46 13.00 -8.46
N VAL A 303 12.23 13.11 -7.16
CA VAL A 303 13.23 12.92 -6.10
C VAL A 303 12.86 11.67 -5.31
N SER A 304 13.84 10.81 -5.06
CA SER A 304 13.68 9.68 -4.14
C SER A 304 13.57 10.19 -2.71
N VAL A 305 12.46 9.85 -2.05
CA VAL A 305 12.18 10.26 -0.68
C VAL A 305 11.96 9.04 0.19
N LEU A 306 12.60 9.03 1.36
CA LEU A 306 12.33 8.09 2.44
C LEU A 306 11.73 8.84 3.63
N LEU A 307 10.46 8.60 3.90
CA LEU A 307 9.77 9.12 5.07
C LEU A 307 9.95 8.16 6.24
N LYS A 308 10.33 8.69 7.40
CA LYS A 308 10.45 7.94 8.66
C LYS A 308 9.44 8.45 9.67
N TYR A 309 8.41 7.66 9.93
CA TYR A 309 7.34 7.96 10.88
C TYR A 309 7.71 7.44 12.27
N THR A 310 7.60 8.31 13.28
CA THR A 310 7.63 7.93 14.70
C THR A 310 6.20 7.98 15.24
N ILE A 311 5.60 6.80 15.42
CA ILE A 311 4.20 6.62 15.82
C ILE A 311 4.16 6.33 17.33
N LYS A 312 3.40 7.15 18.06
CA LYS A 312 3.32 7.19 19.52
C LYS A 312 1.95 6.82 20.07
N LEU A 313 0.87 7.07 19.34
CA LEU A 313 -0.51 6.85 19.79
C LEU A 313 -1.06 5.51 19.28
N ASN A 314 -1.92 4.89 20.10
CA ASN A 314 -2.55 3.60 19.83
C ASN A 314 -3.51 3.60 18.63
N GLN A 315 -4.01 4.76 18.20
CA GLN A 315 -5.09 4.88 17.21
C GLN A 315 -4.63 5.48 15.88
N THR A 316 -3.33 5.42 15.63
CA THR A 316 -2.70 6.13 14.51
C THR A 316 -2.29 5.18 13.42
N ALA A 317 -1.82 4.00 13.80
CA ALA A 317 -1.44 2.99 12.85
C ALA A 317 -1.82 1.60 13.35
N ILE A 318 -2.01 0.70 12.39
CA ILE A 318 -2.22 -0.71 12.63
C ILE A 318 -1.17 -1.55 11.93
N ASP A 319 -0.66 -2.56 12.62
CA ASP A 319 0.16 -3.62 12.07
C ASP A 319 -0.75 -4.58 11.32
N ILE A 320 -0.53 -4.69 10.02
CA ILE A 320 -1.38 -5.49 9.12
C ILE A 320 -0.62 -6.65 8.49
N GLU A 321 0.62 -6.91 8.90
CA GLU A 321 1.46 -8.01 8.39
C GLU A 321 0.70 -9.34 8.35
N ASP A 322 0.04 -9.71 9.45
CA ASP A 322 -0.63 -11.01 9.58
C ASP A 322 -1.94 -11.13 8.77
N ILE A 323 -2.56 -10.00 8.40
CA ILE A 323 -3.88 -9.96 7.75
C ILE A 323 -3.86 -9.40 6.32
N SER A 324 -2.74 -8.83 5.90
CA SER A 324 -2.45 -8.42 4.52
C SER A 324 -2.40 -9.64 3.61
N THR A 325 -2.74 -9.45 2.34
CA THR A 325 -2.50 -10.48 1.32
C THR A 325 -1.02 -10.59 0.93
N ILE A 326 -0.19 -9.64 1.37
CA ILE A 326 1.26 -9.57 1.15
C ILE A 326 1.97 -9.48 2.50
N GLN A 327 2.34 -10.62 3.07
CA GLN A 327 2.90 -10.69 4.43
C GLN A 327 4.37 -10.24 4.50
N ASP A 328 5.10 -10.37 3.39
CA ASP A 328 6.56 -10.15 3.37
C ASP A 328 6.94 -8.64 3.43
N GLU A 329 5.97 -7.71 3.39
CA GLU A 329 6.21 -6.27 3.42
C GLU A 329 6.36 -5.70 4.85
N GLU A 330 6.08 -6.50 5.89
CA GLU A 330 6.04 -6.03 7.29
C GLU A 330 5.18 -4.76 7.43
N GLU A 331 4.03 -4.75 6.75
CA GLU A 331 3.25 -3.53 6.50
C GLU A 331 2.57 -3.00 7.77
N VAL A 332 2.72 -1.69 7.97
CA VAL A 332 2.01 -0.89 8.96
C VAL A 332 1.19 0.15 8.21
N LEU A 333 -0.13 0.14 8.43
CA LEU A 333 -1.04 1.07 7.82
C LEU A 333 -1.31 2.25 8.76
N VAL A 334 -0.81 3.43 8.40
CA VAL A 334 -1.16 4.67 9.12
C VAL A 334 -2.55 5.13 8.67
N LEU A 335 -3.42 5.36 9.64
CA LEU A 335 -4.82 5.68 9.43
C LEU A 335 -5.01 7.17 9.06
N PRO A 336 -6.07 7.52 8.33
CA PRO A 336 -6.47 8.89 8.06
C PRO A 336 -6.61 9.74 9.32
N PHE A 337 -6.48 11.04 9.14
CA PHE A 337 -6.53 12.06 10.19
C PHE A 337 -5.43 11.92 11.24
N SER A 338 -4.29 11.37 10.85
CA SER A 338 -3.07 11.35 11.67
C SER A 338 -2.26 12.62 11.40
N VAL A 339 -1.72 13.23 12.45
CA VAL A 339 -0.95 14.47 12.36
C VAL A 339 0.49 14.21 12.76
N PHE A 340 1.41 14.59 11.87
CA PHE A 340 2.84 14.46 12.09
C PHE A 340 3.54 15.80 11.95
N LYS A 341 4.56 16.03 12.78
CA LYS A 341 5.44 17.17 12.71
C LYS A 341 6.73 16.78 12.01
N ILE A 342 7.17 17.62 11.08
CA ILE A 342 8.44 17.44 10.39
C ILE A 342 9.56 17.86 11.34
N LYS A 343 10.40 16.91 11.75
CA LYS A 343 11.49 17.14 12.70
C LYS A 343 12.82 17.38 12.02
N ASN A 344 13.05 16.68 10.92
CA ASN A 344 14.33 16.70 10.24
C ASN A 344 14.14 16.44 8.75
N ARG A 345 15.07 16.94 7.97
CA ARG A 345 15.19 16.69 6.54
C ARG A 345 16.67 16.58 6.22
N ILE A 346 17.08 15.39 5.78
CA ILE A 346 18.48 15.07 5.46
C ILE A 346 18.55 14.79 3.96
N GLU A 347 19.35 15.58 3.26
CA GLU A 347 19.64 15.34 1.85
C GLU A 347 20.95 14.56 1.77
N ASN A 348 20.86 13.25 1.59
CA ASN A 348 22.04 12.42 1.38
C ASN A 348 22.46 12.59 -0.07
N SER A 349 23.39 13.51 -0.32
CA SER A 349 24.07 13.60 -1.61
C SER A 349 25.22 12.60 -1.60
N PRO A 350 25.11 11.45 -2.30
CA PRO A 350 26.22 10.54 -2.45
C PRO A 350 27.37 11.22 -3.21
N GLU A 351 28.60 10.87 -2.86
CA GLU A 351 29.80 11.29 -3.59
C GLU A 351 29.71 10.79 -5.05
N MET A 352 29.32 11.68 -5.95
CA MET A 352 29.21 11.53 -7.41
C MET A 352 28.27 10.41 -7.94
N CYS A 353 27.31 10.84 -8.77
CA CYS A 353 26.52 10.04 -9.74
C CYS A 353 25.39 9.14 -9.22
N LEU A 354 25.09 9.07 -7.93
CA LEU A 354 23.87 8.41 -7.44
C LEU A 354 22.75 9.44 -7.20
N PRO A 355 21.47 9.07 -7.43
CA PRO A 355 20.35 9.96 -7.16
C PRO A 355 20.28 10.32 -5.68
N VAL A 356 19.94 11.58 -5.39
CA VAL A 356 19.83 12.09 -4.02
C VAL A 356 18.65 11.43 -3.34
N LEU A 357 18.92 10.70 -2.24
CA LEU A 357 17.88 10.21 -1.36
C LEU A 357 17.63 11.23 -0.26
N VAL A 358 16.43 11.79 -0.23
CA VAL A 358 16.00 12.72 0.83
C VAL A 358 15.30 11.94 1.92
N GLU A 359 15.85 11.95 3.13
CA GLU A 359 15.22 11.34 4.31
C GLU A 359 14.49 12.41 5.12
N ILE A 360 13.23 12.17 5.45
CA ILE A 360 12.39 13.11 6.20
C ILE A 360 11.85 12.43 7.46
N ASP A 361 12.17 13.01 8.62
CA ASP A 361 11.71 12.51 9.92
C ASP A 361 10.37 13.16 10.29
N LEU A 362 9.36 12.33 10.47
CA LEU A 362 7.99 12.70 10.85
C LEU A 362 7.70 12.16 12.25
N GLU A 363 7.41 13.04 13.20
CA GLU A 363 7.04 12.65 14.56
C GLU A 363 5.55 12.90 14.82
N GLU A 364 4.85 11.88 15.30
CA GLU A 364 3.43 12.03 15.63
C GLU A 364 3.19 13.07 16.72
N CYS A 365 2.19 13.93 16.49
CA CYS A 365 1.76 14.94 17.44
C CYS A 365 0.77 14.38 18.47
N GLU A 366 1.08 14.59 19.75
CA GLU A 366 0.19 14.25 20.85
C GLU A 366 -0.87 15.35 21.08
N ASP A 367 -2.05 14.96 21.58
CA ASP A 367 -3.18 15.88 21.80
C ASP A 367 -2.86 17.06 22.74
N ASN A 368 -1.85 16.93 23.59
CA ASN A 368 -1.50 17.91 24.61
C ASN A 368 -0.47 18.96 24.14
N GLU A 369 0.11 18.84 22.94
CA GLU A 369 1.21 19.72 22.51
C GLU A 369 0.76 21.17 22.23
N GLN A 370 -0.50 21.41 21.85
CA GLN A 370 -1.02 22.75 21.56
C GLN A 370 -1.21 23.61 22.82
N ILE A 371 -1.64 23.02 23.93
CA ILE A 371 -1.92 23.73 25.20
C ILE A 371 -0.65 24.43 25.73
N ASN A 372 0.52 23.84 25.47
CA ASN A 372 1.81 24.37 25.94
C ASN A 372 2.35 25.53 25.08
N HIS A 373 1.88 25.69 23.84
CA HIS A 373 2.33 26.77 22.96
C HIS A 373 1.49 28.05 23.12
N GLU A 374 0.18 27.94 23.38
CA GLU A 374 -0.68 29.11 23.63
C GLU A 374 -0.38 29.79 24.97
N ASN A 375 -0.03 29.02 25.99
CA ASN A 375 0.35 29.55 27.31
C ASN A 375 1.72 30.25 27.31
N LYS A 376 2.63 29.92 26.40
CA LYS A 376 3.96 30.57 26.29
C LYS A 376 3.96 31.88 25.53
N ASN A 377 2.90 32.17 24.76
CA ASN A 377 2.74 33.43 24.03
C ASN A 377 1.81 34.43 24.75
N SER A 378 1.29 34.04 25.91
CA SER A 378 0.41 34.86 26.77
C SER A 378 1.09 35.30 28.08
N GLU A 379 2.35 34.92 28.28
CA GLU A 379 3.30 35.48 29.26
C GLU A 379 4.32 36.37 28.54
#